data_AF-Q21RE7-F1
#
_entry.id   AF-Q21RE7-F1
#
_cell.length_a   1.000
_cell.length_b   1.000
_cell.length_c   1.000
_cell.angle_alpha   90.00
_cell.angle_beta   90.00
_cell.angle_gamma   90.00
#
_symmetry.space_group_name_H-M   'P 1'
#
loop_
_entity.id
_entity.type
_entity.pdbx_description
1 polymer ?
#
loop_
_entity_poly.entity_id
_entity_poly.type
_entity_poly.pdbx_seq_one_letter_code
_entity_poly.pdbx_strand_id
1 'polypeptide(L)'
;MSIHVDETTQDRKRPVAATFACRCDQVSRHGSRANVTNDLLKVVKAKHYVCSTNNNYFKHPDEEAVALVIVDSEAPTLWFNYDTPQDRRDSAALKKYGYHVNYLDRDGQGITLTL
;
A
#
# COMPACT_ATOMS: atom_id res chain seq x y z
N MET A 1 7.40 31.85 -28.15
CA MET A 1 8.07 30.53 -28.23
C MET A 1 7.04 29.51 -27.77
N SER A 2 6.25 29.00 -28.72
CA SER A 2 5.10 28.15 -28.43
C SER A 2 5.51 26.70 -28.63
N ILE A 3 5.40 25.89 -27.57
CA ILE A 3 5.72 24.48 -27.60
C ILE A 3 4.45 23.75 -28.06
N HIS A 4 4.48 23.20 -29.28
CA HIS A 4 3.49 22.22 -29.72
C HIS A 4 3.83 20.89 -29.03
N VAL A 5 2.85 20.34 -28.31
CA VAL A 5 2.96 18.99 -27.75
C VAL A 5 2.24 18.06 -28.73
N ASP A 6 2.99 17.19 -29.38
CA ASP A 6 2.45 16.14 -30.25
C ASP A 6 1.80 15.07 -29.37
N GLU A 7 0.46 14.98 -29.42
CA GLU A 7 -0.34 13.97 -28.74
C GLU A 7 -0.21 12.61 -29.46
N THR A 8 0.95 11.97 -29.34
CA THR A 8 1.12 10.57 -29.75
C THR A 8 1.94 9.77 -28.74
N THR A 9 1.63 9.90 -27.45
CA THR A 9 2.03 8.87 -26.47
C THR A 9 0.86 7.91 -26.27
N GLN A 10 0.72 6.96 -27.20
CA GLN A 10 -0.03 5.75 -26.90
C GLN A 10 0.66 5.07 -25.71
N ASP A 11 0.03 5.12 -24.54
CA ASP A 11 0.43 4.38 -23.34
C ASP A 11 0.45 2.88 -23.67
N ARG A 12 1.59 2.40 -24.17
CA ARG A 12 1.83 0.98 -24.38
C ARG A 12 2.07 0.38 -23.00
N LYS A 13 0.98 0.00 -22.32
CA LYS A 13 1.02 -0.98 -21.22
C LYS A 13 1.68 -2.26 -21.74
N ARG A 14 3.00 -2.34 -21.59
CA ARG A 14 3.72 -3.59 -21.87
C ARG A 14 3.27 -4.59 -20.82
N PRO A 15 2.86 -5.81 -21.20
CA PRO A 15 2.56 -6.83 -20.22
C PRO A 15 3.82 -7.11 -19.39
N VAL A 16 3.73 -6.89 -18.09
CA VAL A 16 4.79 -7.31 -17.15
C VAL A 16 4.61 -8.80 -16.94
N ALA A 17 5.37 -9.60 -17.69
CA ALA A 17 5.23 -11.07 -17.66
C ALA A 17 5.83 -11.71 -16.39
N ALA A 18 6.60 -10.95 -15.60
CA ALA A 18 7.31 -11.45 -14.44
C ALA A 18 6.76 -10.86 -13.14
N THR A 19 6.57 -11.74 -12.15
CA THR A 19 6.31 -11.34 -10.76
C THR A 19 7.64 -11.00 -10.08
N PHE A 20 7.66 -9.90 -9.34
CA PHE A 20 8.72 -9.50 -8.43
C PHE A 20 8.33 -9.87 -7.00
N ALA A 21 8.99 -10.88 -6.44
CA ALA A 21 8.82 -11.25 -5.04
C ALA A 21 9.79 -10.45 -4.16
N CYS A 22 9.27 -9.83 -3.11
CA CYS A 22 10.06 -9.17 -2.07
C CYS A 22 9.53 -9.55 -0.68
N ARG A 23 10.32 -9.33 0.38
CA ARG A 23 9.83 -9.56 1.75
C ARG A 23 8.90 -8.43 2.21
N CYS A 24 9.24 -7.19 1.85
CA CYS A 24 8.49 -6.00 2.23
C CYS A 24 8.20 -5.07 1.06
N ASP A 25 7.06 -4.39 1.17
CA ASP A 25 6.66 -3.27 0.31
C ASP A 25 6.21 -2.10 1.19
N GLN A 26 6.74 -0.91 0.93
CA GLN A 26 6.19 0.31 1.52
C GLN A 26 5.10 0.83 0.60
N VAL A 27 3.85 0.82 1.06
CA VAL A 27 2.71 1.03 0.18
C VAL A 27 2.81 2.34 -0.58
N SER A 28 2.62 2.22 -1.90
CA SER A 28 2.76 3.34 -2.84
C SER A 28 1.91 4.54 -2.41
N ARG A 29 2.53 5.72 -2.42
CA ARG A 29 1.88 7.01 -2.09
C ARG A 29 1.05 6.95 -0.80
N HIS A 30 1.64 6.40 0.27
CA HIS A 30 1.00 6.27 1.58
C HIS A 30 -0.27 5.40 1.60
N GLY A 31 -0.49 4.57 0.57
CA GLY A 31 -1.69 3.75 0.44
C GLY A 31 -2.86 4.49 -0.20
N SER A 32 -2.62 5.33 -1.21
CA SER A 32 -3.70 5.89 -2.02
C SER A 32 -4.30 4.80 -2.92
N ARG A 33 -5.64 4.75 -3.02
CA ARG A 33 -6.38 3.87 -3.95
C ARG A 33 -6.02 4.10 -5.43
N ALA A 34 -5.51 5.29 -5.76
CA ALA A 34 -5.06 5.59 -7.12
C ALA A 34 -3.70 4.94 -7.45
N ASN A 35 -2.96 4.51 -6.43
CA ASN A 35 -1.60 3.99 -6.56
C ASN A 35 -1.44 2.54 -6.06
N VAL A 36 -2.37 2.04 -5.27
CA VAL A 36 -2.47 0.63 -4.87
C VAL A 36 -3.52 -0.03 -5.76
N THR A 37 -3.06 -0.75 -6.77
CA THR A 37 -3.92 -1.36 -7.80
C THR A 37 -3.72 -2.87 -7.88
N ASN A 38 -4.71 -3.59 -8.42
CA ASN A 38 -4.60 -5.03 -8.66
C ASN A 38 -3.40 -5.36 -9.55
N ASP A 39 -3.14 -4.55 -10.57
CA ASP A 39 -2.01 -4.77 -11.48
C ASP A 39 -0.67 -4.65 -10.76
N LEU A 40 -0.55 -3.69 -9.83
CA LEU A 40 0.62 -3.58 -8.97
C LEU A 40 0.77 -4.81 -8.08
N LEU A 41 -0.29 -5.22 -7.36
CA LEU A 41 -0.24 -6.33 -6.42
C LEU A 41 -0.12 -7.70 -7.10
N LYS A 42 -0.45 -7.83 -8.40
CA LYS A 42 -0.16 -9.03 -9.21
C LYS A 42 1.33 -9.16 -9.53
N VAL A 43 2.00 -8.03 -9.74
CA VAL A 43 3.42 -7.98 -10.12
C VAL A 43 4.29 -7.99 -8.88
N VAL A 44 4.01 -7.18 -7.87
CA VAL A 44 4.79 -7.11 -6.63
C VAL A 44 4.16 -7.98 -5.56
N LYS A 45 4.85 -9.05 -5.16
CA LYS A 45 4.40 -9.98 -4.13
C LYS A 45 5.23 -9.82 -2.88
N ALA A 46 4.61 -9.28 -1.83
CA ALA A 46 5.20 -9.11 -0.51
C ALA A 46 4.38 -9.81 0.56
N LYS A 47 5.04 -10.16 1.68
CA LYS A 47 4.36 -10.61 2.89
C LYS A 47 4.13 -9.48 3.89
N HIS A 48 5.00 -8.48 3.88
CA HIS A 48 4.96 -7.34 4.80
C HIS A 48 4.67 -6.05 4.04
N TYR A 49 3.60 -5.35 4.43
CA TYR A 49 3.21 -4.08 3.83
C TYR A 49 3.32 -2.96 4.87
N VAL A 50 4.05 -1.90 4.56
CA VAL A 50 4.36 -0.80 5.49
C VAL A 50 3.62 0.48 5.10
N CYS A 51 2.74 0.94 5.97
CA CYS A 51 1.98 2.18 5.89
C CYS A 51 2.67 3.28 6.71
N SER A 52 3.42 4.15 6.03
CA SER A 52 4.17 5.26 6.64
C SER A 52 3.39 6.58 6.52
N THR A 53 2.28 6.72 7.24
CA THR A 53 1.41 7.91 7.25
C THR A 53 0.57 7.96 8.52
N ASN A 54 0.22 9.17 8.98
CA ASN A 54 -0.62 9.44 10.15
C ASN A 54 -2.01 9.98 9.79
N ASN A 55 -2.42 9.80 8.53
CA ASN A 55 -3.72 10.20 7.99
C ASN A 55 -4.02 11.71 8.10
N ASN A 56 -3.07 12.60 8.42
CA ASN A 56 -3.42 13.98 8.76
C ASN A 56 -3.86 14.83 7.55
N TYR A 57 -3.11 14.77 6.44
CA TYR A 57 -3.35 15.62 5.27
C TYR A 57 -4.34 14.99 4.26
N PHE A 58 -4.00 13.85 3.68
CA PHE A 58 -4.80 13.19 2.63
C PHE A 58 -5.76 12.13 3.15
N LYS A 59 -5.76 11.88 4.48
CA LYS A 59 -6.51 10.78 5.11
C LYS A 59 -6.12 9.39 4.59
N HIS A 60 -4.90 9.24 4.07
CA HIS A 60 -4.36 7.94 3.66
C HIS A 60 -3.80 7.13 4.84
N PRO A 61 -3.78 5.79 4.75
CA PRO A 61 -4.20 5.00 3.58
C PRO A 61 -5.71 5.03 3.36
N ASP A 62 -6.10 4.91 2.09
CA ASP A 62 -7.50 4.76 1.72
C ASP A 62 -7.98 3.36 2.13
N GLU A 63 -9.22 3.25 2.61
CA GLU A 63 -9.82 1.98 3.03
C GLU A 63 -9.75 0.93 1.90
N GLU A 64 -9.99 1.35 0.64
CA GLU A 64 -9.92 0.46 -0.51
C GLU A 64 -8.50 -0.06 -0.77
N ALA A 65 -7.48 0.76 -0.51
CA ALA A 65 -6.09 0.32 -0.68
C ALA A 65 -5.72 -0.73 0.38
N VAL A 66 -6.14 -0.53 1.63
CA VAL A 66 -5.96 -1.51 2.72
C VAL A 66 -6.69 -2.81 2.41
N ALA A 67 -7.95 -2.71 1.96
CA ALA A 67 -8.75 -3.86 1.57
C ALA A 67 -8.10 -4.64 0.42
N LEU A 68 -7.59 -3.94 -0.59
CA LEU A 68 -6.95 -4.57 -1.74
C LEU A 68 -5.71 -5.35 -1.34
N VAL A 69 -4.84 -4.75 -0.51
CA VAL A 69 -3.65 -5.45 0.02
C VAL A 69 -4.05 -6.73 0.77
N ILE A 70 -5.08 -6.66 1.61
CA ILE A 70 -5.55 -7.80 2.41
C ILE A 70 -6.12 -8.92 1.52
N VAL A 71 -6.86 -8.58 0.47
CA VAL A 71 -7.55 -9.57 -0.38
C VAL A 71 -6.63 -10.17 -1.44
N ASP A 72 -5.71 -9.39 -2.02
CA ASP A 72 -4.86 -9.84 -3.15
C ASP A 72 -3.51 -10.44 -2.70
N SER A 73 -3.24 -10.44 -1.40
CA SER A 73 -2.02 -11.00 -0.81
C SER A 73 -2.34 -12.23 0.05
N GLU A 74 -1.43 -13.19 0.08
CA GLU A 74 -1.58 -14.38 0.90
C GLU A 74 -1.18 -14.08 2.35
N ALA A 75 -2.17 -13.98 3.24
CA ALA A 75 -2.01 -13.72 4.67
C ALA A 75 -1.02 -12.59 5.00
N PRO A 76 -1.24 -11.36 4.50
CA PRO A 76 -0.29 -10.28 4.64
C PRO A 76 -0.17 -9.80 6.09
N THR A 77 0.98 -9.21 6.41
CA THR A 77 1.18 -8.44 7.64
C THR A 77 1.25 -6.96 7.29
N LEU A 78 0.31 -6.18 7.81
CA LEU A 78 0.28 -4.73 7.69
C LEU A 78 1.01 -4.10 8.88
N TRP A 79 1.89 -3.15 8.61
CA TRP A 79 2.65 -2.39 9.58
C TRP A 79 2.29 -0.92 9.44
N PHE A 80 1.58 -0.36 10.42
CA PHE A 80 1.28 1.07 10.46
C PHE A 80 2.30 1.77 11.33
N ASN A 81 2.99 2.76 10.77
CA ASN A 81 3.96 3.58 11.51
C ASN A 81 3.30 4.53 12.51
N TYR A 82 1.98 4.64 12.48
CA TYR A 82 1.21 5.45 13.41
C TYR A 82 -0.01 4.65 13.85
N ASP A 83 -0.41 4.86 15.09
CA ASP A 83 -1.60 4.23 15.64
C ASP A 83 -2.78 5.19 15.56
N THR A 84 -3.45 5.23 14.41
CA THR A 84 -4.58 6.13 14.22
C THR A 84 -5.92 5.43 14.38
N PRO A 85 -6.97 6.15 14.85
CA PRO A 85 -8.31 5.60 14.91
C PRO A 85 -8.86 5.14 13.56
N GLN A 86 -8.42 5.75 12.46
CA GLN A 86 -8.84 5.37 11.12
C GLN A 86 -8.28 4.00 10.76
N ASP A 87 -6.96 3.81 10.87
CA ASP A 87 -6.32 2.55 10.51
C ASP A 87 -6.83 1.38 11.38
N ARG A 88 -7.19 1.66 12.64
CA ARG A 88 -7.84 0.68 13.54
C ARG A 88 -9.23 0.28 13.07
N ARG A 89 -10.06 1.23 12.62
CA ARG A 89 -11.41 0.93 12.11
C ARG A 89 -11.34 0.13 10.83
N ASP A 90 -10.53 0.59 9.88
CA ASP A 90 -10.49 0.05 8.52
C ASP A 90 -9.95 -1.38 8.53
N SER A 91 -8.88 -1.65 9.29
CA SER A 91 -8.41 -3.03 9.48
C SER A 91 -9.46 -3.88 10.20
N ALA A 92 -10.07 -3.37 11.29
CA ALA A 92 -11.01 -4.15 12.09
C ALA A 92 -12.23 -4.62 11.28
N ALA A 93 -12.69 -3.81 10.32
CA ALA A 93 -13.78 -4.15 9.41
C ALA A 93 -13.47 -5.39 8.54
N LEU A 94 -12.18 -5.70 8.34
CA LEU A 94 -11.69 -6.74 7.45
C LEU A 94 -11.20 -8.00 8.19
N LYS A 95 -11.31 -8.09 9.53
CA LYS A 95 -10.77 -9.21 10.35
C LYS A 95 -11.07 -10.62 9.85
N LYS A 96 -12.15 -10.80 9.08
CA LYS A 96 -12.51 -12.09 8.45
C LYS A 96 -11.54 -12.57 7.36
N TYR A 97 -10.65 -11.71 6.84
CA TYR A 97 -9.79 -11.98 5.69
C TYR A 97 -8.37 -12.49 6.03
N GLY A 98 -8.14 -13.06 7.22
CA GLY A 98 -6.92 -13.84 7.50
C GLY A 98 -5.60 -13.08 7.29
N TYR A 99 -5.43 -11.94 7.94
CA TYR A 99 -4.21 -11.11 7.87
C TYR A 99 -3.71 -10.73 9.28
N HIS A 100 -2.51 -10.19 9.36
CA HIS A 100 -1.92 -9.65 10.60
C HIS A 100 -1.78 -8.12 10.53
N VAL A 101 -1.94 -7.44 11.66
CA VAL A 101 -1.72 -5.99 11.75
C VAL A 101 -0.90 -5.63 12.98
N ASN A 102 0.03 -4.71 12.79
CA ASN A 102 0.84 -4.12 13.85
C ASN A 102 0.74 -2.60 13.75
N TYR A 103 0.39 -1.97 14.87
CA TYR A 103 0.40 -0.51 15.04
C TYR A 103 1.62 -0.15 15.85
N LEU A 104 2.47 0.69 15.27
CA LEU A 104 3.78 0.97 15.82
C LEU A 104 3.85 2.47 16.08
N ASP A 105 3.32 2.90 17.22
CA ASP A 105 3.50 4.25 17.73
C ASP A 105 4.17 4.16 19.10
N ARG A 106 5.47 4.43 19.13
CA ARG A 106 6.25 4.61 20.36
C ARG A 106 6.98 5.94 20.23
N ASP A 107 6.35 6.98 20.76
CA ASP A 107 6.97 8.27 21.06
C ASP A 107 7.54 9.03 19.84
N GLY A 108 7.02 8.78 18.64
CA GLY A 108 7.49 9.44 17.41
C GLY A 108 8.87 8.98 16.91
N GLN A 109 9.41 7.87 17.43
CA GLN A 109 10.63 7.26 16.88
C GLN A 109 10.30 6.44 15.62
N GLY A 110 11.19 6.51 14.63
CA GLY A 110 11.08 5.69 13.42
C GLY A 110 11.21 4.20 13.71
N ILE A 111 10.65 3.37 12.83
CA ILE A 111 10.60 1.92 13.01
C ILE A 111 11.69 1.24 12.18
N THR A 112 12.34 0.24 12.78
CA THR A 112 13.19 -0.72 12.06
C THR A 112 12.50 -2.08 12.01
N LEU A 113 12.23 -2.58 10.80
CA LEU A 113 11.73 -3.94 10.58
C LEU A 113 12.90 -4.85 10.20
N THR A 114 13.09 -5.93 10.96
CA THR A 114 14.05 -7.00 10.62
C THR A 114 13.26 -8.20 10.13
N LEU A 115 13.43 -8.58 8.86
CA LEU A 115 12.62 -9.56 8.11
C LEU A 115 13.47 -10.66 7.45
#